data_AF-S9PEG2-F1
#
_entry.id   AF-S9PEG2-F1
#
_cell.length_a   1.000
_cell.length_b   1.000
_cell.length_c   1.000
_cell.angle_alpha   90.00
_cell.angle_beta   90.00
_cell.angle_gamma   90.00
#
_symmetry.space_group_name_H-M   'P 1'
#
loop_
_entity.id
_entity.type
_entity.pdbx_description
1 polymer ?
#
loop_
_entity_poly.entity_id
_entity_poly.type
_entity_poly.pdbx_seq_one_letter_code
_entity_poly.pdbx_strand_id
1 'polypeptide(L)'
;MRLRLVLWGSLLTLQVLATAFPPEAIAPAVAGSVYLPLMALRAVGLPVFGRAESGGWPGPSPLGWILVATFWAAVWWGVVSLAGRLARGPSGGSESKSA
;
A
#
# COMPACT_ATOMS: atom_id res chain seq x y z
N MET A 1 4.10 -27.11 -8.27
CA MET A 1 4.95 -26.50 -9.32
C MET A 1 4.53 -25.09 -9.73
N ARG A 2 3.23 -24.82 -9.96
CA ARG A 2 2.74 -23.47 -10.35
C ARG A 2 3.11 -22.34 -9.36
N LEU A 3 2.99 -22.57 -8.06
CA LEU A 3 3.37 -21.58 -7.03
C LEU A 3 4.86 -21.20 -7.11
N ARG A 4 5.74 -22.18 -7.35
CA ARG A 4 7.19 -21.94 -7.50
C ARG A 4 7.49 -21.04 -8.69
N LEU A 5 6.80 -21.24 -9.82
CA LEU A 5 6.94 -20.39 -11.02
C LEU A 5 6.42 -18.97 -10.80
N VAL A 6 5.29 -18.82 -10.12
CA VAL A 6 4.74 -17.49 -9.78
C VAL A 6 5.69 -16.72 -8.87
N LEU A 7 6.24 -17.36 -7.84
CA LEU A 7 7.22 -16.74 -6.94
C LEU A 7 8.50 -16.36 -7.71
N TRP A 8 8.99 -17.26 -8.56
CA TRP A 8 10.19 -16.99 -9.39
C TRP A 8 9.98 -15.84 -10.36
N GLY A 9 8.85 -15.83 -11.08
CA GLY A 9 8.49 -14.73 -11.98
C GLY A 9 8.38 -13.40 -11.24
N SER A 10 7.72 -13.40 -10.07
CA SER A 10 7.58 -12.21 -9.23
C SER A 10 8.94 -11.68 -8.77
N LEU A 11 9.84 -12.56 -8.32
CA LEU A 11 11.20 -12.17 -7.92
C LEU A 11 11.99 -11.59 -9.08
N LEU A 12 11.94 -12.20 -10.26
CA LEU A 12 12.60 -11.68 -11.45
C LEU A 12 12.06 -10.31 -11.85
N THR A 13 10.74 -10.13 -11.85
CA THR A 13 10.10 -8.84 -12.13
C THR A 13 10.52 -7.79 -11.12
N LEU A 14 10.56 -8.13 -9.82
CA LEU A 14 11.03 -7.22 -8.77
C LEU A 14 12.50 -6.83 -8.96
N GLN A 15 13.37 -7.75 -9.37
CA GLN A 15 14.78 -7.45 -9.67
C GLN A 15 14.92 -6.50 -10.87
N VAL A 16 14.15 -6.71 -11.92
CA VAL A 16 14.13 -5.80 -13.09
C VAL A 16 13.58 -4.43 -12.73
N LEU A 17 12.54 -4.37 -11.89
CA LEU A 17 12.04 -3.11 -11.34
C LEU A 17 13.10 -2.40 -10.50
N ALA A 18 13.84 -3.13 -9.67
CA ALA A 18 14.89 -2.55 -8.83
C ALA A 18 16.05 -1.96 -9.65
N THR A 19 16.36 -2.49 -10.84
CA THR A 19 17.37 -1.91 -11.73
C THR A 19 16.83 -0.74 -12.56
N ALA A 20 15.55 -0.76 -12.93
CA ALA A 20 14.93 0.29 -13.72
C ALA A 20 14.57 1.54 -12.88
N PHE A 21 14.33 1.38 -11.58
CA PHE A 21 13.92 2.45 -10.68
C PHE A 21 15.00 2.67 -9.61
N PRO A 22 15.94 3.62 -9.82
CA PRO A 22 16.93 3.94 -8.82
C PRO A 22 16.23 4.43 -7.53
N PRO A 23 16.76 4.08 -6.34
CA PRO A 23 16.11 4.38 -5.07
C PRO A 23 15.85 5.88 -4.88
N GLU A 24 16.70 6.74 -5.44
CA GLU A 24 16.56 8.19 -5.40
C GLU A 24 15.31 8.69 -6.15
N ALA A 25 14.94 8.02 -7.24
CA ALA A 25 13.77 8.40 -8.04
C ALA A 25 12.45 8.07 -7.34
N ILE A 26 12.42 7.00 -6.53
CA ILE A 26 11.24 6.59 -5.77
C ILE A 26 11.22 7.15 -4.34
N ALA A 27 12.36 7.63 -3.83
CA ALA A 27 12.48 8.15 -2.47
C ALA A 27 11.43 9.22 -2.14
N PRO A 28 11.12 10.22 -3.00
CA PRO A 28 10.06 11.19 -2.71
C PRO A 28 8.68 10.55 -2.61
N ALA A 29 8.38 9.55 -3.44
CA ALA A 29 7.10 8.85 -3.42
C ALA A 29 6.96 7.97 -2.17
N VAL A 30 8.03 7.26 -1.79
CA VAL A 30 8.08 6.48 -0.55
C VAL A 30 7.95 7.39 0.67
N ALA A 31 8.68 8.51 0.70
CA ALA A 31 8.56 9.51 1.76
C ALA A 31 7.14 10.07 1.82
N GLY A 32 6.55 10.48 0.69
CA GLY A 32 5.17 10.95 0.64
C GLY A 32 4.17 9.92 1.16
N SER A 33 4.32 8.65 0.78
CA SER A 33 3.48 7.53 1.22
C SER A 33 3.48 7.31 2.74
N VAL A 34 4.60 7.62 3.42
CA VAL A 34 4.73 7.50 4.88
C VAL A 34 4.34 8.81 5.58
N TYR A 35 4.88 9.93 5.15
CA TYR A 35 4.73 11.21 5.83
C TYR A 35 3.36 11.84 5.62
N LEU A 36 2.74 11.71 4.45
CA LEU A 36 1.43 12.34 4.16
C LEU A 36 0.30 11.84 5.09
N PRO A 37 0.07 10.53 5.28
CA PRO A 37 -0.94 10.08 6.24
C PRO A 37 -0.60 10.48 7.68
N LEU A 38 0.68 10.44 8.05
CA LEU A 38 1.10 10.86 9.39
C LEU A 38 0.99 12.37 9.62
N MET A 39 1.17 13.20 8.59
CA MET A 39 0.98 14.65 8.69
C MET A 39 -0.47 14.99 9.02
N ALA A 40 -1.43 14.27 8.42
CA ALA A 40 -2.84 14.43 8.76
C ALA A 40 -3.11 14.10 10.23
N LEU A 41 -2.52 13.03 10.76
CA LEU A 41 -2.67 12.63 12.15
C LEU A 41 -1.96 13.57 13.13
N ARG A 42 -0.78 14.08 12.74
CA ARG A 42 -0.06 15.12 13.48
C ARG A 42 -0.88 16.41 13.57
N ALA A 43 -1.62 16.78 12.53
CA ALA A 43 -2.48 17.96 12.55
C ALA A 43 -3.60 17.87 13.61
N VAL A 44 -3.99 16.65 14.00
CA VAL A 44 -4.96 16.38 15.09
C VAL A 44 -4.28 16.26 16.47
N GLY A 45 -2.96 16.49 16.55
CA GLY A 45 -2.19 16.49 17.79
C GLY A 45 -1.66 15.12 18.23
N LEU A 46 -1.70 14.09 17.38
CA LEU A 46 -1.17 12.77 17.72
C LEU A 46 0.37 12.76 17.68
N PRO A 47 1.05 12.10 18.65
CA PRO A 47 2.50 12.00 18.73
C PRO A 47 3.07 10.93 17.76
N VAL A 48 2.82 11.12 16.47
CA VAL A 48 3.19 10.16 15.42
C VAL A 48 4.63 10.28 14.92
N PHE A 49 5.33 11.35 15.29
CA PHE A 49 6.73 11.59 14.97
C PHE A 49 7.60 11.61 16.23
N GLY A 50 8.83 11.15 16.12
CA GLY A 50 9.83 11.23 17.18
C GLY A 50 10.43 12.64 17.34
N ARG A 51 11.41 12.79 18.23
CA ARG A 51 12.22 14.01 18.28
C ARG A 51 13.09 14.09 17.02
N ALA A 52 13.07 15.24 16.35
CA ALA A 52 14.03 15.52 15.29
C ALA A 52 15.42 15.74 15.91
N GLU A 53 16.44 15.07 15.40
CA GLU A 53 17.82 15.51 15.57
C GLU A 53 18.01 16.84 14.82
N SER A 54 18.86 17.72 15.33
CA SER A 54 18.96 19.12 14.89
C SER A 54 19.07 19.26 13.37
N GLY A 55 18.03 19.83 12.73
CA GLY A 55 17.98 20.10 11.29
C GLY A 55 17.42 18.96 10.42
N GLY A 56 17.07 17.82 11.00
CA GLY A 56 16.52 16.66 10.29
C GLY A 56 14.99 16.64 10.24
N TRP A 57 14.45 15.80 9.35
CA TRP A 57 13.02 15.43 9.38
C TRP A 57 12.79 14.46 10.52
N PRO A 58 11.79 14.69 11.39
CA PRO A 58 11.54 13.78 12.49
C PRO A 58 11.05 12.45 11.94
N GLY A 59 11.78 11.37 12.25
CA GLY A 59 11.36 10.02 11.86
C GLY A 59 10.02 9.64 12.51
N PRO A 60 9.26 8.70 11.92
CA PRO A 60 8.04 8.19 12.53
C PRO A 60 8.34 7.53 13.88
N SER A 61 7.48 7.77 14.88
CA SER A 61 7.52 7.04 16.14
C SER A 61 7.04 5.60 15.94
N PRO A 62 7.22 4.68 16.91
CA PRO A 62 6.63 3.34 16.83
C PRO A 62 5.11 3.38 16.59
N LEU A 63 4.40 4.32 17.22
CA LEU A 63 2.98 4.57 16.96
C LEU A 63 2.74 5.03 15.51
N GLY A 64 3.56 5.94 15.01
CA GLY A 64 3.51 6.39 13.62
C GLY A 64 3.63 5.22 12.63
N TRP A 65 4.59 4.32 12.85
CA TRP A 65 4.74 3.12 12.01
C TRP A 65 3.52 2.21 12.05
N ILE A 66 2.95 1.97 13.23
CA ILE A 66 1.71 1.19 13.37
C ILE A 66 0.57 1.83 12.58
N LEU A 67 0.39 3.15 12.70
CA LEU A 67 -0.68 3.88 12.02
C LEU A 67 -0.51 3.87 10.50
N VAL A 68 0.72 4.02 9.99
CA VAL A 68 1.01 3.90 8.55
C VAL A 68 0.68 2.49 8.06
N ALA A 69 1.10 1.45 8.79
CA ALA A 69 0.81 0.08 8.44
C ALA A 69 -0.70 -0.20 8.42
N THR A 70 -1.44 0.26 9.44
CA THR A 70 -2.89 0.13 9.50
C THR A 70 -3.59 0.89 8.38
N PHE A 71 -3.15 2.12 8.09
CA PHE A 71 -3.68 2.93 7.00
C PHE A 71 -3.53 2.21 5.65
N TRP A 72 -2.32 1.74 5.34
CA TRP A 72 -2.06 1.03 4.08
C TRP A 72 -2.76 -0.32 4.02
N ALA A 73 -2.87 -1.05 5.13
CA ALA A 73 -3.66 -2.27 5.20
C ALA A 73 -5.13 -2.01 4.85
N ALA A 74 -5.73 -0.93 5.36
CA ALA A 74 -7.10 -0.54 5.03
C ALA A 74 -7.26 -0.14 3.55
N VAL A 75 -6.31 0.62 2.99
CA VAL A 75 -6.29 0.99 1.57
C VAL A 75 -6.26 -0.26 0.69
N TRP A 76 -5.32 -1.18 0.95
CA TRP A 76 -5.19 -2.41 0.16
C TRP A 76 -6.37 -3.36 0.36
N TRP A 77 -6.93 -3.43 1.56
CA TRP A 77 -8.18 -4.15 1.80
C TRP A 77 -9.31 -3.63 0.92
N GLY A 78 -9.43 -2.31 0.77
CA GLY A 78 -10.37 -1.66 -0.15
C GLY A 78 -10.13 -2.05 -1.60
N VAL A 79 -8.86 -1.99 -2.06
CA VAL A 79 -8.47 -2.38 -3.43
C VAL A 79 -8.83 -3.84 -3.71
N VAL A 80 -8.47 -4.76 -2.82
CA VAL A 80 -8.77 -6.20 -2.98
C VAL A 80 -10.28 -6.43 -2.94
N SER A 81 -11.00 -5.76 -2.05
CA SER A 81 -12.47 -5.85 -1.98
C SER A 81 -13.13 -5.39 -3.27
N LEU A 82 -12.66 -4.28 -3.85
CA LEU A 82 -13.16 -3.75 -5.11
C LEU A 82 -12.81 -4.67 -6.29
N ALA A 83 -11.56 -5.10 -6.39
CA ALA A 83 -11.10 -6.05 -7.41
C ALA A 83 -11.91 -7.35 -7.35
N GLY A 84 -12.18 -7.87 -6.15
CA GLY A 84 -13.01 -9.06 -5.95
C GLY A 84 -14.49 -8.85 -6.29
N ARG A 85 -15.03 -7.62 -6.20
CA ARG A 85 -16.39 -7.31 -6.67
C ARG A 85 -16.44 -7.24 -8.20
N LEU A 86 -15.45 -6.60 -8.82
CA LEU A 86 -15.34 -6.48 -10.28
C LEU A 86 -15.08 -7.83 -10.94
N ALA A 87 -14.24 -8.67 -10.35
CA ALA A 87 -13.94 -10.01 -10.85
C ALA A 87 -15.12 -10.99 -10.72
N ARG A 88 -16.08 -10.71 -9.83
CA ARG A 88 -17.28 -11.56 -9.65
C ARG A 88 -18.40 -11.24 -10.64
N GLY A 89 -18.30 -10.15 -11.41
CA GLY A 89 -19.28 -9.75 -12.42
C GLY A 89 -20.68 -9.47 -11.85
N PRO A 90 -21.56 -8.76 -12.57
CA PRO A 90 -22.98 -8.81 -12.28
C PRO A 90 -23.45 -10.22 -12.62
N SER A 91 -23.70 -11.05 -11.61
CA SER A 91 -24.54 -12.23 -11.73
C SER A 91 -25.99 -11.78 -11.98
N GLY A 92 -26.22 -11.20 -13.16
CA GLY A 92 -27.53 -10.81 -13.67
C GLY A 92 -28.25 -12.06 -14.18
N GLY A 93 -29.35 -12.38 -13.51
CA GLY A 93 -30.16 -13.57 -13.73
C GLY A 93 -30.66 -13.70 -15.16
N SER A 94 -30.38 -14.84 -15.76
CA SER A 94 -31.24 -15.44 -16.78
C SER A 94 -32.20 -16.36 -16.02
N GLU A 95 -33.28 -15.80 -15.48
CA GLU A 95 -34.43 -16.59 -15.10
C GLU A 95 -34.98 -17.24 -16.37
N SER A 96 -34.83 -18.56 -16.42
CA SER A 96 -35.48 -19.46 -17.36
C SER A 96 -36.99 -19.25 -17.34
N LYS A 97 -37.51 -18.44 -18.26
CA LYS A 97 -38.92 -18.54 -18.66
C LYS A 97 -39.06 -19.77 -19.56
N SER A 98 -39.34 -20.91 -18.93
CA SER A 98 -40.09 -21.98 -19.56
C SER A 98 -41.57 -21.61 -19.49
N ALA A 99 -42.18 -21.36 -20.65
CA ALA A 99 -43.61 -21.57 -20.92
C ALA A 99 -43.82 -21.52 -22.44
#